data_AF-A0A0L7RJ60-F1
#
_entry.id   AF-A0A0L7RJ60-F1
#
_cell.length_a   1.000
_cell.length_b   1.000
_cell.length_c   1.000
_cell.angle_alpha   90.00
_cell.angle_beta   90.00
_cell.angle_gamma   90.00
#
_symmetry.space_group_name_H-M   'P 1'
#
loop_
_entity.id
_entity.type
_entity.pdbx_description
1 polymer ?
#
loop_
_entity_poly.entity_id
_entity_poly.type
_entity_poly.pdbx_seq_one_letter_code
_entity_poly.pdbx_strand_id
1 'polypeptide(L)'
;MGKDVTSIDDFTLASAREGPIHVRIKTLQYTTMLRLFCEIMEDYNISMLRYQEKCRILLHQQKMLIRKHITSEELDKLLDVQENNLFVDNILEDSRIARQQLSDIQTRHSDILKLEKSITEVRDMFTEIAFLIEKQGEHVNSVEYFAGTTVNNVDSGRTGLKKAEQRSQRYRKRKIKLSIIISIIIILLLLIIIFL
;
A
#
# COMPACT_ATOMS: atom_id res chain seq x y z
N MET A 1 15.88 -16.38 -25.90
CA MET A 1 14.64 -16.31 -25.09
C MET A 1 14.77 -15.17 -24.10
N GLY A 2 14.63 -13.94 -24.59
CA GLY A 2 14.57 -12.76 -23.74
C GLY A 2 13.21 -12.77 -23.04
N LYS A 3 13.23 -12.63 -21.71
CA LYS A 3 12.01 -12.41 -20.95
C LYS A 3 11.55 -11.01 -21.31
N ASP A 4 10.49 -10.90 -22.09
CA ASP A 4 9.72 -9.67 -22.20
C ASP A 4 9.28 -9.31 -20.79
N VAL A 5 9.97 -8.31 -20.24
CA VAL A 5 9.49 -7.55 -19.10
C VAL A 5 8.24 -6.85 -19.63
N THR A 6 7.08 -7.43 -19.38
CA THR A 6 5.80 -6.80 -19.67
C THR A 6 5.81 -5.43 -19.03
N SER A 7 5.83 -4.38 -19.86
CA SER A 7 5.82 -3.00 -19.42
C SER A 7 4.65 -2.80 -18.46
N ILE A 8 4.86 -2.00 -17.42
CA ILE A 8 3.83 -1.59 -16.45
C ILE A 8 2.63 -0.94 -17.17
N ASP A 9 2.84 -0.48 -18.41
CA ASP A 9 1.82 0.07 -19.32
C ASP A 9 0.67 -0.89 -19.69
N ASP A 10 0.84 -2.20 -19.52
CA ASP A 10 -0.13 -3.21 -19.99
C ASP A 10 -1.24 -3.57 -18.97
N PHE A 11 -1.25 -2.92 -17.80
CA PHE A 11 -2.28 -3.09 -16.78
C PHE A 11 -3.55 -2.26 -17.04
N THR A 12 -3.99 -2.18 -18.30
CA THR A 12 -5.23 -1.48 -18.67
C THR A 12 -6.45 -2.38 -18.45
N LEU A 13 -7.56 -1.82 -17.96
CA LEU A 13 -8.81 -2.55 -17.71
C LEU A 13 -9.34 -3.34 -18.93
N ALA A 14 -8.99 -2.91 -20.14
CA ALA A 14 -9.30 -3.59 -21.40
C ALA A 14 -8.70 -5.01 -21.45
N SER A 15 -7.43 -5.17 -21.06
CA SER A 15 -6.77 -6.48 -21.00
C SER A 15 -7.32 -7.33 -19.86
N ALA A 16 -7.78 -6.71 -18.77
CA ALA A 16 -8.40 -7.39 -17.64
C ALA A 16 -9.84 -7.87 -17.92
N ARG A 17 -10.62 -7.14 -18.73
CA ARG A 17 -12.00 -7.53 -19.10
C ARG A 17 -12.06 -8.74 -20.02
N GLU A 18 -11.15 -8.81 -20.99
CA GLU A 18 -11.10 -9.89 -21.99
C GLU A 18 -10.06 -10.97 -21.66
N GLY A 19 -9.20 -10.73 -20.65
CA GLY A 19 -8.10 -11.61 -20.30
C GLY A 19 -8.46 -12.74 -19.32
N PRO A 20 -7.53 -13.71 -19.13
CA PRO A 20 -7.71 -14.81 -18.20
C PRO A 20 -7.90 -14.36 -16.74
N ILE A 21 -8.52 -15.22 -15.91
CA ILE A 21 -8.80 -14.94 -14.48
C ILE A 21 -7.57 -14.43 -13.71
N HIS A 22 -6.38 -14.95 -13.99
CA HIS A 22 -5.16 -14.53 -13.30
C HIS A 22 -4.79 -13.06 -13.56
N VAL A 23 -5.11 -12.51 -14.74
CA VAL A 23 -4.87 -11.10 -15.09
C VAL A 23 -5.80 -10.21 -14.26
N ARG A 24 -7.07 -10.59 -14.14
CA ARG A 24 -8.06 -9.91 -13.30
C ARG A 24 -7.66 -9.90 -11.82
N ILE A 25 -7.21 -11.04 -11.30
CA ILE A 25 -6.76 -11.14 -9.90
C ILE A 25 -5.56 -10.21 -9.66
N LYS A 26 -4.57 -10.21 -10.55
CA LYS A 26 -3.42 -9.31 -10.42
C LYS A 26 -3.84 -7.84 -10.51
N THR A 27 -4.79 -7.50 -11.39
CA THR A 27 -5.32 -6.12 -11.53
C THR A 27 -5.95 -5.65 -10.23
N LEU A 28 -6.78 -6.51 -9.64
CA LEU A 28 -7.46 -6.25 -8.38
C LEU A 28 -6.46 -6.09 -7.23
N GLN A 29 -5.47 -6.97 -7.14
CA GLN A 29 -4.42 -6.89 -6.13
C GLN A 29 -3.63 -5.58 -6.26
N TYR A 30 -3.18 -5.25 -7.47
CA TYR A 30 -2.44 -4.02 -7.73
C TYR A 30 -3.25 -2.77 -7.35
N THR A 31 -4.51 -2.69 -7.79
CA THR A 31 -5.39 -1.55 -7.50
C THR A 31 -5.64 -1.40 -6.00
N THR A 32 -5.85 -2.52 -5.29
CA THR A 32 -6.05 -2.51 -3.83
C THR A 32 -4.79 -2.06 -3.10
N MET A 33 -3.63 -2.58 -3.49
CA MET A 33 -2.34 -2.19 -2.88
C MET A 33 -2.02 -0.73 -3.13
N LEU A 34 -2.31 -0.21 -4.34
CA LEU A 34 -2.11 1.19 -4.68
C LEU A 34 -2.97 2.11 -3.81
N ARG A 35 -4.24 1.76 -3.54
CA ARG A 35 -5.10 2.54 -2.64
C ARG A 35 -4.57 2.56 -1.21
N LEU A 36 -4.19 1.39 -0.67
CA LEU A 36 -3.62 1.29 0.67
C LEU A 36 -2.33 2.11 0.77
N PHE A 37 -1.51 2.08 -0.28
CA PHE A 37 -0.31 2.90 -0.35
C PHE A 37 -0.62 4.39 -0.34
N CYS A 38 -1.62 4.85 -1.10
CA CYS A 38 -2.04 6.26 -1.09
C CYS A 38 -2.49 6.71 0.30
N GLU A 39 -3.30 5.90 0.98
CA GLU A 39 -3.79 6.18 2.34
C GLU A 39 -2.64 6.33 3.33
N ILE A 40 -1.69 5.38 3.35
CA ILE A 40 -0.50 5.44 4.21
C ILE A 40 0.37 6.66 3.88
N MET A 41 0.53 6.97 2.60
CA MET A 41 1.34 8.13 2.16
C MET A 41 0.69 9.46 2.53
N GLU A 42 -0.64 9.55 2.57
CA GLU A 42 -1.35 10.73 3.04
C GLU A 42 -1.15 10.94 4.55
N ASP A 43 -1.28 9.88 5.34
CA ASP A 43 -0.99 9.91 6.78
C ASP A 43 0.48 10.29 7.07
N TYR A 44 1.40 9.78 6.26
CA TYR A 44 2.82 10.14 6.33
C TYR A 44 3.02 11.63 6.03
N ASN A 45 2.42 12.16 4.96
CA ASN A 45 2.50 13.57 4.58
C ASN A 45 1.96 14.48 5.68
N ILE A 46 0.80 14.15 6.26
CA ILE A 46 0.22 14.89 7.38
C ILE A 46 1.17 14.90 8.58
N SER A 47 1.75 13.74 8.92
CA SER A 47 2.70 13.62 10.02
C SER A 47 3.98 14.44 9.77
N MET A 48 4.44 14.45 8.52
CA MET A 48 5.61 15.20 8.10
C MET A 48 5.39 16.72 8.18
N LEU A 49 4.25 17.21 7.70
CA LEU A 49 3.87 18.63 7.82
C LEU A 49 3.78 19.08 9.29
N ARG A 50 3.24 18.23 10.17
CA ARG A 50 3.23 18.50 11.62
C ARG A 50 4.65 18.59 12.20
N TYR A 51 5.55 17.73 11.76
CA TYR A 51 6.95 17.75 12.21
C TYR A 51 7.67 19.00 11.70
N GLN A 52 7.44 19.41 10.46
CA GLN A 52 7.96 20.65 9.89
C GLN A 52 7.51 21.88 10.70
N GLU A 53 6.21 22.00 11.00
CA GLU A 53 5.70 23.14 11.78
C GLU A 53 6.32 23.17 13.18
N LYS A 54 6.48 22.02 13.83
CA LYS A 54 7.18 21.91 15.13
C LYS A 54 8.62 22.40 15.02
N CYS A 55 9.38 21.95 14.03
CA CYS A 55 10.76 22.40 13.82
C CYS A 55 10.84 23.92 13.57
N ARG A 56 9.89 24.48 12.80
CA ARG A 56 9.80 25.92 12.53
C ARG A 56 9.58 26.75 13.80
N ILE A 57 8.62 26.33 14.65
CA ILE A 57 8.33 26.97 15.94
C ILE A 57 9.56 26.91 16.85
N LEU A 58 10.19 25.74 16.92
CA LEU A 58 11.38 25.48 17.73
C LEU A 58 12.58 26.35 17.30
N LEU A 59 12.83 26.46 15.99
CA LEU A 59 13.86 27.34 15.44
C LEU A 59 13.57 28.82 15.76
N HIS A 60 12.31 29.24 15.64
CA HIS A 60 11.90 30.61 15.96
C HIS A 60 12.13 30.93 17.44
N GLN A 61 11.76 30.02 18.34
CA GLN A 61 12.01 30.17 19.78
C GLN A 61 13.51 30.29 20.10
N GLN A 62 14.36 29.43 19.52
CA GLN A 62 15.81 29.51 19.73
C GLN A 62 16.41 30.82 19.20
N LYS A 63 15.99 31.28 18.01
CA LYS A 63 16.42 32.60 17.49
C LYS A 63 16.05 33.74 18.43
N MET A 64 14.85 33.69 19.02
CA MET A 64 14.40 34.71 19.98
C MET A 64 15.16 34.65 21.31
N LEU A 65 15.56 33.46 21.76
CA LEU A 65 16.39 33.29 22.96
C LEU A 65 17.80 33.83 22.76
N ILE A 66 18.45 33.53 21.63
CA ILE A 66 19.78 34.08 21.30
C ILE A 66 19.72 35.60 21.19
N ARG A 67 18.72 36.15 20.48
CA ARG A 67 18.55 37.61 20.32
C ARG A 67 18.31 38.32 21.66
N LYS A 68 17.78 37.63 22.66
CA LYS A 68 17.62 38.16 24.02
C LYS A 68 18.89 38.04 24.87
N HIS A 69 19.70 36.99 24.66
CA HIS A 69 20.94 36.77 25.40
C HIS A 69 22.14 37.52 24.84
N ILE A 70 22.13 37.89 23.55
CA ILE A 70 23.23 38.61 22.90
C ILE A 70 22.72 40.00 22.51
N THR A 71 23.08 41.00 23.30
CA THR A 71 22.95 42.41 22.94
C THR A 71 23.87 42.69 21.74
N SER A 72 23.43 43.49 20.75
CA SER A 72 24.13 43.65 19.45
C SER A 72 25.58 44.12 19.54
N GLU A 73 25.99 44.68 20.68
CA GLU A 73 27.34 45.17 20.94
C GLU A 73 28.33 44.07 21.40
N GLU A 74 27.85 42.95 21.93
CA GLU A 74 28.68 41.82 22.39
C GLU A 74 28.97 40.81 21.26
N LEU A 75 28.08 40.72 20.27
CA LEU A 75 28.29 39.89 19.08
C LEU A 75 29.46 40.39 18.23
N ASP A 76 29.58 41.71 18.06
CA ASP A 76 30.69 42.33 17.34
C ASP A 76 32.01 42.17 18.11
N LYS A 77 31.99 42.25 19.45
CA LYS A 77 33.17 42.00 20.29
C LYS A 77 33.63 40.53 20.27
N LEU A 78 32.72 39.57 20.11
CA LEU A 78 33.06 38.15 19.96
C LEU A 78 33.62 37.78 18.57
N LEU A 79 33.39 38.63 17.56
CA LEU A 79 33.99 38.49 16.23
C LEU A 79 35.39 39.13 16.15
N ASP A 80 35.72 40.08 17.03
CA ASP A 80 36.95 40.88 16.98
C ASP A 80 38.06 40.45 17.96
N VAL A 81 37.78 39.60 18.96
CA VAL A 81 38.78 39.20 19.97
C VAL A 81 39.59 37.99 19.48
N GLN A 82 40.62 38.26 18.68
CA GLN A 82 41.73 37.33 18.46
C GLN A 82 42.83 37.46 19.53
N GLU A 83 42.86 38.52 20.35
CA GLU A 83 43.87 38.69 21.39
C GLU A 83 43.30 39.45 22.61
N ASN A 84 43.02 38.76 23.73
CA ASN A 84 43.43 39.16 25.08
C ASN A 84 42.87 38.24 26.19
N ASN A 85 43.80 37.62 26.91
CA ASN A 85 43.61 36.60 27.95
C ASN A 85 43.28 37.15 29.36
N LEU A 86 42.22 37.95 29.57
CA LEU A 86 42.00 38.50 30.93
C LEU A 86 40.56 38.72 31.44
N PHE A 87 39.54 38.09 30.86
CA PHE A 87 38.15 38.13 31.38
C PHE A 87 37.45 36.75 31.34
N VAL A 88 38.09 35.70 31.85
CA VAL A 88 37.87 34.31 31.37
C VAL A 88 36.84 33.46 32.12
N ASP A 89 36.15 33.92 33.18
CA ASP A 89 35.13 33.05 33.82
C ASP A 89 33.69 33.33 33.36
N ASN A 90 33.18 34.56 33.47
CA ASN A 90 31.79 34.84 33.05
C ASN A 90 31.62 34.96 31.52
N ILE A 91 32.56 35.57 30.81
CA ILE A 91 32.48 35.70 29.33
C ILE A 91 32.67 34.34 28.65
N LEU A 92 33.45 33.44 29.25
CA LEU A 92 33.67 32.11 28.71
C LEU A 92 32.45 31.22 28.93
N GLU A 93 31.72 31.39 30.02
CA GLU A 93 30.45 30.69 30.25
C GLU A 93 29.36 31.17 29.29
N ASP A 94 29.21 32.49 29.10
CA ASP A 94 28.29 33.07 28.11
C ASP A 94 28.68 32.69 26.67
N SER A 95 29.98 32.69 26.34
CA SER A 95 30.49 32.21 25.05
C SER A 95 30.20 30.72 24.83
N ARG A 96 30.29 29.90 25.88
CA ARG A 96 29.97 28.46 25.82
C ARG A 96 28.48 28.22 25.62
N ILE A 97 27.62 28.97 26.30
CA ILE A 97 26.16 28.91 26.15
C ILE A 97 25.76 29.37 24.73
N ALA A 98 26.33 30.47 24.23
CA ALA A 98 26.08 30.96 22.88
C ALA A 98 26.52 29.96 21.81
N ARG A 99 27.71 29.33 21.97
CA ARG A 99 28.18 28.25 21.07
C ARG A 99 27.27 27.03 21.09
N GLN A 100 26.78 26.62 22.25
CA GLN A 100 25.84 25.51 22.39
C GLN A 100 24.52 25.81 21.66
N GLN A 101 23.96 27.00 21.87
CA GLN A 101 22.73 27.44 21.21
C GLN A 101 22.90 27.55 19.68
N LEU A 102 24.06 28.00 19.21
CA LEU A 102 24.37 28.05 17.77
C LEU A 102 24.45 26.64 17.17
N SER A 103 25.09 25.70 17.86
CA SER A 103 25.16 24.28 17.46
C SER A 103 23.76 23.64 17.37
N ASP A 104 22.90 23.93 18.35
CA ASP A 104 21.52 23.43 18.35
C ASP A 104 20.73 23.99 17.16
N ILE A 105 20.92 25.28 16.83
CA ILE A 105 20.29 25.90 15.66
C ILE A 105 20.80 25.27 14.36
N GLN A 106 22.11 25.05 14.22
CA GLN A 106 22.69 24.40 13.04
C GLN A 106 22.13 22.99 12.85
N THR A 107 22.00 22.23 13.94
CA THR A 107 21.39 20.90 13.93
C THR A 107 19.93 20.97 13.47
N ARG A 108 19.13 21.87 14.04
CA ARG A 108 17.72 22.05 13.61
C ARG A 108 17.58 22.52 12.17
N HIS A 109 18.48 23.38 11.71
CA HIS A 109 18.50 23.81 10.32
C HIS A 109 18.75 22.63 9.37
N SER A 110 19.71 21.76 9.72
CA SER A 110 19.97 20.51 8.99
C SER A 110 18.75 19.60 8.95
N ASP A 111 18.04 19.46 10.07
CA ASP A 111 16.80 18.65 10.12
C ASP A 111 15.67 19.24 9.28
N ILE A 112 15.55 20.57 9.21
CA ILE A 112 14.61 21.27 8.32
C ILE A 112 14.95 21.03 6.84
N LEU A 113 16.23 21.09 6.46
CA LEU A 113 16.65 20.83 5.09
C LEU A 113 16.36 19.38 4.67
N LYS A 114 16.56 18.41 5.57
CA LYS A 114 16.17 17.01 5.33
C LYS A 114 14.66 16.86 5.16
N LEU A 115 13.88 17.55 5.99
CA LEU A 115 12.42 17.63 5.90
C LEU A 115 11.96 18.21 4.54
N GLU A 116 12.53 19.32 4.09
CA GLU A 116 12.18 19.91 2.79
C GLU A 116 12.45 18.94 1.64
N LYS A 117 13.54 18.19 1.73
CA LYS A 117 13.86 17.14 0.78
C LYS A 117 12.80 16.03 0.78
N SER A 118 12.44 15.45 1.92
CA SER A 118 11.43 14.37 1.91
C SER A 118 10.01 14.88 1.59
N ILE A 119 9.67 16.15 1.84
CA ILE A 119 8.39 16.75 1.38
C ILE A 119 8.38 16.77 -0.16
N THR A 120 9.50 17.13 -0.76
CA THR A 120 9.65 17.14 -2.22
C THR A 120 9.49 15.74 -2.79
N GLU A 121 10.15 14.74 -2.19
CA GLU A 121 10.03 13.33 -2.59
C GLU A 121 8.58 12.82 -2.48
N VAL A 122 7.88 13.15 -1.39
CA VAL A 122 6.46 12.80 -1.20
C VAL A 122 5.57 13.46 -2.25
N ARG A 123 5.79 14.74 -2.54
CA ARG A 123 5.04 15.48 -3.58
C ARG A 123 5.25 14.89 -4.97
N ASP A 124 6.48 14.52 -5.30
CA ASP A 124 6.82 13.91 -6.59
C ASP A 124 6.11 12.55 -6.72
N MET A 125 6.10 11.77 -5.64
CA MET A 125 5.38 10.51 -5.57
C MET A 125 3.86 10.70 -5.74
N PHE A 126 3.24 11.67 -5.06
CA PHE A 126 1.81 11.97 -5.24
C PHE A 126 1.48 12.41 -6.67
N THR A 127 2.39 13.12 -7.32
CA THR A 127 2.22 13.54 -8.72
C THR A 127 2.22 12.32 -9.66
N GLU A 128 3.14 11.38 -9.45
CA GLU A 128 3.19 10.13 -10.21
C GLU A 128 1.98 9.23 -9.93
N ILE A 129 1.55 9.12 -8.66
CA ILE A 129 0.36 8.38 -8.26
C ILE A 129 -0.90 8.99 -8.88
N ALA A 130 -1.05 10.32 -8.86
CA ALA A 130 -2.19 11.00 -9.47
C ALA A 130 -2.28 10.67 -10.97
N PHE A 131 -1.15 10.67 -11.66
CA PHE A 131 -1.06 10.26 -13.06
C PHE A 131 -1.44 8.78 -13.25
N LEU A 132 -0.95 7.87 -12.39
CA LEU A 132 -1.28 6.45 -12.43
C LEU A 132 -2.75 6.16 -12.12
N ILE A 133 -3.37 6.90 -11.20
CA ILE A 133 -4.78 6.79 -10.85
C ILE A 133 -5.66 7.33 -11.98
N GLU A 134 -5.30 8.46 -12.57
CA GLU A 134 -6.02 9.04 -13.70
C GLU A 134 -5.97 8.13 -14.93
N LYS A 135 -4.79 7.53 -15.22
CA LYS A 135 -4.64 6.43 -16.18
C LYS A 135 -5.50 5.21 -15.83
N GLN A 136 -5.70 4.93 -14.55
CA GLN A 136 -6.56 3.86 -14.03
C GLN A 136 -8.03 4.29 -13.81
N GLY A 137 -8.49 5.42 -14.39
CA GLY A 137 -9.77 6.08 -14.09
C GLY A 137 -11.07 5.24 -14.18
N GLU A 138 -11.00 3.97 -14.60
CA GLU A 138 -12.13 3.02 -14.67
C GLU A 138 -11.98 1.79 -13.74
N HIS A 139 -10.90 1.70 -12.94
CA HIS A 139 -10.58 0.50 -12.15
C HIS A 139 -11.33 0.42 -10.81
N VAL A 140 -11.81 1.54 -10.27
CA VAL A 140 -12.51 1.56 -8.98
C VAL A 140 -13.84 0.84 -9.02
N ASN A 141 -14.66 1.15 -10.02
CA ASN A 141 -15.93 0.49 -10.27
C ASN A 141 -15.74 -0.98 -10.68
N SER A 142 -14.55 -1.31 -11.19
CA SER A 142 -14.20 -2.63 -11.68
C SER A 142 -13.81 -3.60 -10.57
N VAL A 143 -13.31 -3.12 -9.43
CA VAL A 143 -13.09 -3.96 -8.22
C VAL A 143 -14.40 -4.59 -7.78
N GLU A 144 -15.44 -3.79 -7.66
CA GLU A 144 -16.77 -4.23 -7.23
C GLU A 144 -17.42 -5.12 -8.28
N TYR A 145 -17.25 -4.77 -9.57
CA TYR A 145 -17.65 -5.63 -10.70
C TYR A 145 -16.95 -7.00 -10.69
N PHE A 146 -15.62 -7.05 -10.51
CA PHE A 146 -14.86 -8.30 -10.53
C PHE A 146 -15.06 -9.12 -9.26
N ALA A 147 -15.21 -8.48 -8.10
CA ALA A 147 -15.58 -9.13 -6.84
C ALA A 147 -16.98 -9.75 -6.97
N GLY A 148 -17.97 -8.97 -7.42
CA GLY A 148 -19.34 -9.45 -7.66
C GLY A 148 -19.40 -10.59 -8.68
N THR A 149 -18.65 -10.48 -9.79
CA THR A 149 -18.57 -11.54 -10.80
C THR A 149 -17.94 -12.82 -10.24
N THR A 150 -16.93 -12.69 -9.38
CA THR A 150 -16.29 -13.86 -8.75
C THR A 150 -17.24 -14.55 -7.77
N VAL A 151 -17.97 -13.78 -6.96
CA VAL A 151 -19.02 -14.32 -6.08
C VAL A 151 -20.10 -15.05 -6.88
N ASN A 152 -20.59 -14.44 -7.96
CA ASN A 152 -21.60 -15.04 -8.83
C ASN A 152 -21.12 -16.33 -9.51
N ASN A 153 -19.85 -16.38 -9.95
CA ASN A 153 -19.26 -17.57 -10.55
C ASN A 153 -19.05 -18.71 -9.55
N VAL A 154 -18.63 -18.40 -8.31
CA VAL A 154 -18.48 -19.40 -7.24
C VAL A 154 -19.84 -19.97 -6.83
N ASP A 155 -20.87 -19.14 -6.74
CA ASP A 155 -22.22 -19.59 -6.42
C ASP A 155 -22.83 -20.43 -7.55
N SER A 156 -22.63 -20.01 -8.80
CA SER A 156 -23.01 -20.81 -9.99
C SER A 156 -22.26 -22.15 -10.04
N GLY A 157 -20.97 -22.16 -9.70
CA GLY A 157 -20.18 -23.39 -9.57
C GLY A 157 -20.69 -24.31 -8.46
N ARG A 158 -21.03 -23.74 -7.30
CA ARG A 158 -21.60 -24.47 -6.16
C ARG A 158 -22.95 -25.10 -6.52
N THR A 159 -23.83 -24.37 -7.19
CA THR A 159 -25.12 -24.90 -7.63
C THR A 159 -24.95 -25.96 -8.72
N GLY A 160 -23.99 -25.78 -9.64
CA GLY A 160 -23.60 -26.77 -10.64
C GLY A 160 -23.10 -28.07 -10.02
N LEU A 161 -22.21 -28.00 -9.03
CA LEU A 161 -21.71 -29.15 -8.27
C LEU A 161 -22.83 -29.87 -7.52
N LYS A 162 -23.73 -29.12 -6.86
CA LYS A 162 -24.89 -29.70 -6.17
C LYS A 162 -25.83 -30.43 -7.13
N LYS A 163 -26.09 -29.85 -8.31
CA LYS A 163 -26.90 -30.51 -9.35
C LYS A 163 -26.19 -31.75 -9.91
N ALA A 164 -24.88 -31.68 -10.13
CA ALA A 164 -24.08 -32.81 -10.62
C ALA A 164 -24.06 -33.98 -9.60
N GLU A 165 -23.94 -33.67 -8.31
CA GLU A 165 -24.02 -34.65 -7.23
C GLU A 165 -25.40 -35.33 -7.22
N GLN A 166 -26.48 -34.55 -7.24
CA GLN A 166 -27.84 -35.09 -7.30
C GLN A 166 -28.07 -35.96 -8.55
N ARG A 167 -27.55 -35.54 -9.70
CA ARG A 167 -27.65 -36.31 -10.95
C ARG A 167 -26.86 -37.62 -10.86
N SER A 168 -25.65 -37.59 -10.29
CA SER A 168 -24.82 -38.78 -10.06
C SER A 168 -25.49 -39.77 -9.11
N GLN A 169 -26.05 -39.29 -8.00
CA GLN A 169 -26.80 -40.14 -7.05
C GLN A 169 -28.03 -40.77 -7.71
N ARG A 170 -28.81 -40.02 -8.49
CA ARG A 170 -29.97 -40.55 -9.23
C ARG A 170 -29.54 -41.57 -10.28
N TYR A 171 -28.45 -41.33 -10.99
CA TYR A 171 -27.90 -42.28 -11.97
C TYR A 171 -27.49 -43.60 -11.31
N ARG A 172 -26.77 -43.55 -10.18
CA ARG A 172 -26.39 -44.75 -9.40
C ARG A 172 -27.63 -45.55 -8.97
N LYS A 173 -28.66 -44.89 -8.43
CA LYS A 173 -29.92 -45.54 -8.03
C LYS A 173 -30.66 -46.17 -9.22
N ARG A 174 -30.70 -45.49 -10.37
CA ARG A 174 -31.30 -46.04 -11.60
C ARG A 174 -30.54 -47.25 -12.12
N LYS A 175 -29.19 -47.20 -12.12
CA LYS A 175 -28.34 -48.33 -12.53
C LYS A 175 -28.60 -49.57 -11.67
N ILE A 176 -28.72 -49.40 -10.35
CA ILE A 176 -29.03 -50.51 -9.42
C ILE A 176 -30.42 -51.08 -9.72
N LYS A 177 -31.44 -50.23 -9.88
CA LYS A 177 -32.80 -50.69 -10.24
C LYS A 177 -32.82 -51.47 -11.54
N LEU A 178 -32.14 -50.98 -12.57
CA LEU A 178 -32.06 -51.64 -13.87
C LEU A 178 -31.34 -53.00 -13.77
N SER A 179 -30.27 -53.06 -12.97
CA SER A 179 -29.53 -54.30 -12.71
C SER A 179 -30.40 -55.37 -12.04
N ILE A 180 -31.21 -54.99 -11.04
CA ILE A 180 -32.12 -55.92 -10.34
C ILE A 180 -33.19 -56.48 -11.29
N ILE A 181 -33.78 -55.63 -12.14
CA ILE A 181 -34.80 -56.06 -13.11
C ILE A 181 -34.21 -57.08 -14.09
N ILE A 182 -33.01 -56.82 -14.62
CA ILE A 182 -32.32 -57.74 -15.53
C ILE A 182 -32.02 -59.08 -14.84
N SER A 183 -31.54 -59.07 -13.58
CA SER A 183 -31.30 -60.29 -12.83
C SER A 183 -32.55 -61.14 -12.65
N ILE A 184 -33.72 -60.54 -12.36
CA ILE A 184 -34.99 -61.27 -12.19
C ILE A 184 -35.42 -61.93 -13.50
N ILE A 185 -35.31 -61.21 -14.63
CA ILE A 185 -35.67 -61.75 -15.96
C ILE A 185 -34.80 -62.96 -16.30
N ILE A 186 -33.50 -62.91 -16.02
CA ILE A 186 -32.58 -64.04 -16.25
C ILE A 186 -32.98 -65.26 -15.42
N ILE A 187 -33.33 -65.07 -14.14
CA ILE A 187 -33.77 -66.16 -13.26
C ILE A 187 -35.05 -66.82 -13.78
N LEU A 188 -36.03 -66.02 -14.21
CA LEU A 188 -37.29 -66.56 -14.76
C LEU A 188 -37.06 -67.37 -16.04
N LEU A 189 -36.19 -66.89 -16.94
CA LEU A 189 -35.83 -67.64 -18.15
C LEU A 189 -35.17 -68.98 -17.83
N LEU A 190 -34.26 -69.01 -16.84
CA LEU A 190 -33.62 -70.26 -16.40
C LEU A 190 -34.64 -71.24 -15.80
N LEU A 191 -35.60 -70.76 -15.00
CA LEU A 191 -36.65 -71.61 -14.44
C LEU A 191 -37.54 -72.21 -15.52
N ILE A 192 -37.91 -71.43 -16.53
CA ILE A 192 -38.70 -71.92 -17.67
C ILE A 192 -37.93 -73.01 -18.42
N ILE A 193 -36.63 -72.80 -18.68
CA ILE A 193 -35.80 -73.80 -19.37
C ILE A 193 -35.64 -75.08 -18.55
N ILE A 194 -35.58 -75.00 -17.22
CA ILE A 194 -35.45 -76.18 -16.35
C ILE A 194 -36.76 -76.97 -16.24
N PHE A 195 -37.91 -76.29 -16.29
CA PHE A 195 -39.22 -76.89 -16.07
C PHE A 195 -39.92 -77.32 -17.38
N LEU A 196 -39.43 -76.87 -18.54
CA LEU A 196 -39.85 -77.30 -19.88
C LEU A 196 -39.05 -78.52 -20.32
#